data_AF-A0A7S3Z823-F1
#
_entry.id   AF-A0A7S3Z823-F1
#
_cell.length_a   1.000
_cell.length_b   1.000
_cell.length_c   1.000
_cell.angle_alpha   90.00
_cell.angle_beta   90.00
_cell.angle_gamma   90.00
#
_symmetry.space_group_name_H-M   'P 1'
#
loop_
_entity.id
_entity.type
_entity.pdbx_description
1 polymer ?
#
loop_
_entity_poly.entity_id
_entity_poly.type
_entity_poly.pdbx_seq_one_letter_code
_entity_poly.pdbx_strand_id
1 'polypeptide(L)'
;EKVDAKHRQHIGEPKKETKQKVFSLVLKKYCNLLPSREMRCFVKRKRLVAACQRSGVFYEHLAKQTSELKEVLADFCYKVLIPNIVADDFVADVYVDKRGKAFLFDLHPFGESDPLLFSYSEPPLSDTATASNSSDRNFTFRIITEQAQELPSFYTFDRLPQEKHVVDLTSAEAIERAIDAARDGKMGELQKRTTKS
;
A
#
# COMPACT_ATOMS: atom_id res chain seq x y z
N GLU A 1 -31.37 36.34 -55.62
CA GLU A 1 -30.31 35.40 -55.23
C GLU A 1 -29.30 36.13 -54.36
N LYS A 2 -29.20 35.71 -53.09
CA LYS A 2 -28.00 35.63 -52.23
C LYS A 2 -28.37 35.88 -50.77
N VAL A 3 -28.36 34.77 -50.04
CA VAL A 3 -28.49 34.61 -48.60
C VAL A 3 -27.18 35.06 -47.96
N ASP A 4 -27.23 36.08 -47.09
CA ASP A 4 -26.09 36.46 -46.24
C ASP A 4 -26.05 35.55 -45.01
N ALA A 5 -25.27 34.48 -45.13
CA ALA A 5 -24.84 33.66 -44.02
C ALA A 5 -23.47 34.17 -43.55
N LYS A 6 -23.39 34.77 -42.35
CA LYS A 6 -22.14 34.88 -41.57
C LYS A 6 -22.40 35.27 -40.11
N HIS A 7 -23.03 34.36 -39.36
CA HIS A 7 -22.86 34.28 -37.91
C HIS A 7 -22.21 32.94 -37.58
N ARG A 8 -20.88 32.91 -37.48
CA ARG A 8 -20.14 31.77 -36.92
C ARG A 8 -19.34 32.29 -35.73
N GLN A 9 -19.94 32.20 -34.56
CA GLN A 9 -19.23 32.32 -33.30
C GLN A 9 -18.25 31.15 -33.21
N HIS A 10 -16.96 31.46 -33.08
CA HIS A 10 -15.95 30.48 -32.73
C HIS A 10 -16.23 29.98 -31.31
N ILE A 11 -16.82 28.79 -31.20
CA ILE A 11 -16.87 28.03 -29.95
C ILE A 11 -15.42 27.61 -29.68
N GLY A 12 -14.77 28.28 -28.73
CA GLY A 12 -13.46 27.88 -28.25
C GLY A 12 -13.54 26.48 -27.65
N GLU A 13 -12.67 25.58 -28.12
CA GLU A 13 -12.51 24.26 -27.52
C GLU A 13 -12.15 24.41 -26.03
N PRO A 14 -12.72 23.58 -25.13
CA PRO A 14 -12.35 23.61 -23.73
C PRO A 14 -10.87 23.21 -23.60
N LYS A 15 -10.04 24.16 -23.17
CA LYS A 15 -8.62 23.92 -22.86
C LYS A 15 -8.55 22.84 -21.78
N LYS A 16 -7.98 21.68 -22.11
CA LYS A 16 -7.71 20.61 -21.15
C LYS A 16 -6.70 21.13 -20.12
N GLU A 17 -7.18 21.50 -18.93
CA GLU A 17 -6.32 21.81 -17.80
C GLU A 17 -5.46 20.58 -17.47
N THR A 18 -4.18 20.67 -17.82
CA THR A 18 -3.23 19.60 -17.56
C THR A 18 -2.75 19.78 -16.12
N LYS A 19 -3.39 19.08 -15.19
CA LYS A 19 -3.05 19.14 -13.76
C LYS A 19 -1.58 18.70 -13.59
N GLN A 20 -0.70 19.63 -13.24
CA GLN A 20 0.72 19.36 -13.05
C GLN A 20 0.89 18.36 -11.90
N LYS A 21 1.58 17.24 -12.16
CA LYS A 21 1.90 16.26 -11.11
C LYS A 21 3.05 16.79 -10.26
N VAL A 22 2.79 17.02 -8.98
CA VAL A 22 3.82 17.35 -7.99
C VAL A 22 4.27 16.06 -7.32
N PHE A 23 5.57 15.79 -7.35
CA PHE A 23 6.16 14.65 -6.64
C PHE A 23 6.61 15.08 -5.25
N SER A 24 6.47 14.19 -4.27
CA SER A 24 6.88 14.42 -2.89
C SER A 24 7.72 13.25 -2.40
N LEU A 25 8.81 13.53 -1.68
CA LEU A 25 9.62 12.54 -0.99
C LEU A 25 9.17 12.47 0.47
N VAL A 26 8.68 11.30 0.89
CA VAL A 26 8.24 11.05 2.26
C VAL A 26 9.22 10.08 2.92
N LEU A 27 9.90 10.52 3.97
CA LEU A 27 10.80 9.69 4.77
C LEU A 27 10.09 9.25 6.05
N LYS A 28 9.84 7.95 6.19
CA LYS A 28 9.27 7.36 7.41
C LYS A 28 10.41 6.93 8.34
N LYS A 29 10.25 7.13 9.65
CA LYS A 29 11.21 6.63 10.64
C LYS A 29 11.29 5.10 10.56
N TYR A 30 12.49 4.56 10.43
CA TYR A 30 12.72 3.12 10.49
C TYR A 30 12.35 2.56 11.87
N CYS A 31 11.65 1.43 11.89
CA CYS A 31 11.24 0.75 13.11
C CYS A 31 11.32 -0.77 12.93
N ASN A 32 11.78 -1.48 13.97
CA ASN A 32 11.86 -2.94 13.98
C ASN A 32 10.50 -3.54 14.31
N LEU A 33 9.66 -3.64 13.28
CA LEU A 33 8.32 -4.20 13.39
C LEU A 33 8.34 -5.70 13.18
N LEU A 34 7.36 -6.38 13.78
CA LEU A 34 7.15 -7.80 13.58
C LEU A 34 6.29 -8.01 12.32
N PRO A 35 6.83 -8.60 11.23
CA PRO A 35 6.09 -8.74 9.96
C PRO A 35 4.81 -9.57 10.09
N SER A 36 4.75 -10.48 11.07
CA SER A 36 3.57 -11.29 11.36
C SER A 36 2.37 -10.46 11.82
N ARG A 37 2.56 -9.20 12.23
CA ARG A 37 1.48 -8.34 12.73
C ARG A 37 1.06 -7.25 11.74
N GLU A 38 1.53 -7.35 10.50
CA GLU A 38 1.06 -6.54 9.39
C GLU A 38 -0.09 -7.24 8.68
N MET A 39 -1.20 -6.52 8.53
CA MET A 39 -2.44 -7.00 7.94
C MET A 39 -2.84 -6.07 6.81
N ARG A 40 -3.27 -6.62 5.67
CA ARG A 40 -3.91 -5.87 4.59
C ARG A 40 -5.42 -5.97 4.73
N CYS A 41 -6.08 -4.83 4.83
CA CYS A 41 -7.53 -4.70 4.95
C CYS A 41 -8.13 -4.15 3.66
N PHE A 42 -9.23 -4.77 3.21
CA PHE A 42 -9.96 -4.39 2.02
C PHE A 42 -11.28 -3.74 2.43
N VAL A 43 -11.41 -2.44 2.17
CA VAL A 43 -12.63 -1.69 2.43
C VAL A 43 -13.31 -1.41 1.10
N LYS A 44 -14.59 -1.76 1.01
CA LYS A 44 -15.41 -1.57 -0.18
C LYS A 44 -16.80 -1.11 0.24
N ARG A 45 -17.32 -0.07 -0.40
CA ARG A 45 -18.59 0.60 -0.09
C ARG A 45 -18.67 0.98 1.39
N LYS A 46 -17.60 1.58 1.91
CA LYS A 46 -17.44 1.96 3.33
C LYS A 46 -17.62 0.79 4.32
N ARG A 47 -17.33 -0.44 3.88
CA ARG A 47 -17.40 -1.65 4.71
C ARG A 47 -16.09 -2.43 4.64
N LEU A 48 -15.59 -2.91 5.77
CA LEU A 48 -14.50 -3.87 5.77
C LEU A 48 -15.02 -5.20 5.24
N VAL A 49 -14.56 -5.62 4.05
CA VAL A 49 -15.05 -6.83 3.38
C VAL A 49 -14.11 -8.02 3.57
N ALA A 50 -12.80 -7.75 3.67
CA ALA A 50 -11.80 -8.77 3.90
C ALA A 50 -10.56 -8.20 4.59
N ALA A 51 -9.78 -9.08 5.20
CA ALA A 51 -8.39 -8.80 5.53
C ALA A 51 -7.52 -10.05 5.36
N CYS A 52 -6.21 -9.86 5.26
CA CYS A 52 -5.24 -10.96 5.30
C CYS A 52 -3.92 -10.53 5.94
N GLN A 53 -3.10 -11.50 6.34
CA GLN A 53 -1.70 -11.20 6.68
C GLN A 53 -0.92 -10.67 5.47
N ARG A 54 -0.06 -9.67 5.68
CA ARG A 54 0.76 -9.09 4.60
C ARG A 54 1.92 -10.00 4.18
N SER A 55 2.48 -10.73 5.14
CA SER A 55 3.63 -11.62 4.95
C SER A 55 3.22 -12.94 4.30
N GLY A 56 4.03 -13.43 3.36
CA GLY A 56 3.88 -14.75 2.74
C GLY A 56 4.39 -15.92 3.60
N VAL A 57 4.66 -15.69 4.90
CA VAL A 57 5.25 -16.69 5.82
C VAL A 57 4.19 -17.23 6.77
N PHE A 58 4.28 -18.52 7.09
CA PHE A 58 3.46 -19.18 8.11
C PHE A 58 3.88 -18.74 9.53
N TYR A 59 2.91 -18.41 10.37
CA TYR A 59 3.13 -18.06 11.77
C TYR A 59 2.12 -18.76 12.68
N GLU A 60 2.59 -19.73 13.46
CA GLU A 60 1.73 -20.55 14.33
C GLU A 60 0.89 -19.71 15.32
N HIS A 61 1.46 -18.61 15.83
CA HIS A 61 0.77 -17.75 16.80
C HIS A 61 -0.43 -17.01 16.20
N LEU A 62 -0.46 -16.77 14.88
CA LEU A 62 -1.57 -16.05 14.25
C LEU A 62 -2.86 -16.84 14.29
N ALA A 63 -2.79 -18.17 14.13
CA ALA A 63 -3.96 -19.04 14.22
C ALA A 63 -4.69 -18.86 15.57
N LYS A 64 -3.92 -18.76 16.66
CA LYS A 64 -4.43 -18.57 18.03
C LYS A 64 -4.98 -17.15 18.27
N GLN A 65 -4.48 -16.15 17.54
CA GLN A 65 -4.84 -14.72 17.71
C GLN A 65 -5.88 -14.23 16.68
N THR A 66 -6.37 -15.10 15.80
CA THR A 66 -7.26 -14.74 14.68
C THR A 66 -8.49 -13.95 15.15
N SER A 67 -9.16 -14.38 16.22
CA SER A 67 -10.37 -13.71 16.72
C SER A 67 -10.08 -12.32 17.28
N GLU A 68 -9.02 -12.18 18.08
CA GLU A 68 -8.56 -10.90 18.63
C GLU A 68 -8.19 -9.91 17.50
N LEU A 69 -7.43 -10.38 16.51
CA LEU A 69 -7.05 -9.57 15.34
C LEU A 69 -8.28 -9.12 14.56
N LYS A 70 -9.28 -9.98 14.37
CA LYS A 70 -10.53 -9.59 13.69
C LYS A 70 -11.22 -8.43 14.38
N GLU A 71 -11.35 -8.48 15.70
CA GLU A 71 -11.98 -7.43 16.49
C GLU A 71 -11.20 -6.11 16.40
N VAL A 72 -9.87 -6.17 16.59
CA VAL A 72 -9.00 -4.98 16.50
C VAL A 72 -9.06 -4.35 15.11
N LEU A 73 -9.00 -5.15 14.05
CA LEU A 73 -9.05 -4.65 12.67
C LEU A 73 -10.43 -4.07 12.35
N ALA A 74 -11.53 -4.71 12.75
CA ALA A 74 -12.87 -4.17 12.57
C ALA A 74 -13.03 -2.83 13.32
N ASP A 75 -12.59 -2.76 14.58
CA ASP A 75 -12.64 -1.53 15.37
C ASP A 75 -11.83 -0.42 14.73
N PHE A 76 -10.61 -0.70 14.32
CA PHE A 76 -9.77 0.29 13.66
C PHE A 76 -10.37 0.75 12.32
N CYS A 77 -10.86 -0.16 11.49
CA CYS A 77 -11.44 0.20 10.20
C CYS A 77 -12.71 1.04 10.36
N TYR A 78 -13.67 0.61 11.18
CA TYR A 78 -14.96 1.30 11.32
C TYR A 78 -14.88 2.58 12.14
N LYS A 79 -14.05 2.64 13.18
CA LYS A 79 -13.97 3.80 14.08
C LYS A 79 -12.94 4.84 13.61
N VAL A 80 -11.90 4.41 12.88
CA VAL A 80 -10.78 5.30 12.48
C VAL A 80 -10.70 5.45 10.97
N LEU A 81 -10.56 4.38 10.19
CA LEU A 81 -10.26 4.53 8.76
C LEU A 81 -11.46 5.04 7.95
N ILE A 82 -12.60 4.34 8.01
CA ILE A 82 -13.80 4.62 7.22
C ILE A 82 -14.33 6.05 7.42
N PRO A 83 -14.38 6.61 8.66
CA PRO A 83 -14.83 7.98 8.87
C PRO A 83 -13.84 9.06 8.39
N ASN A 84 -12.53 8.75 8.35
CA ASN A 84 -11.48 9.75 8.06
C ASN A 84 -10.93 9.69 6.64
N ILE A 85 -11.25 8.63 5.87
CA ILE A 85 -10.82 8.47 4.48
C ILE A 85 -11.98 8.84 3.54
N VAL A 86 -11.70 9.72 2.58
CA VAL A 86 -12.71 10.21 1.63
C VAL A 86 -13.20 9.09 0.71
N ALA A 87 -12.30 8.25 0.19
CA ALA A 87 -12.66 7.16 -0.72
C ALA A 87 -13.57 6.11 -0.07
N ASP A 88 -14.57 5.64 -0.82
CA ASP A 88 -15.50 4.58 -0.38
C ASP A 88 -14.86 3.20 -0.43
N ASP A 89 -13.96 3.02 -1.40
CA ASP A 89 -13.24 1.79 -1.70
C ASP A 89 -11.74 2.05 -1.58
N PHE A 90 -11.05 1.31 -0.73
CA PHE A 90 -9.61 1.41 -0.55
C PHE A 90 -9.02 0.15 0.08
N VAL A 91 -7.70 0.00 -0.05
CA VAL A 91 -6.93 -1.03 0.64
C VAL A 91 -6.02 -0.35 1.64
N ALA A 92 -5.97 -0.86 2.86
CA ALA A 92 -5.16 -0.31 3.93
C ALA A 92 -4.20 -1.36 4.49
N ASP A 93 -2.92 -1.02 4.58
CA ASP A 93 -1.97 -1.81 5.34
C ASP A 93 -1.97 -1.33 6.79
N VAL A 94 -2.28 -2.23 7.70
CA VAL A 94 -2.49 -1.98 9.13
C VAL A 94 -1.53 -2.82 9.94
N TYR A 95 -0.76 -2.18 10.82
CA TYR A 95 0.07 -2.85 11.80
C TYR A 95 -0.65 -2.92 13.14
N VAL A 96 -0.72 -4.11 13.74
CA VAL A 96 -1.29 -4.31 15.09
C VAL A 96 -0.17 -4.62 16.07
N ASP A 97 0.08 -3.76 17.05
CA ASP A 97 1.14 -4.02 18.02
C ASP A 97 0.81 -5.17 19.00
N LYS A 98 1.75 -5.52 19.87
CA LYS A 98 1.58 -6.59 20.88
C LYS A 98 0.53 -6.27 21.95
N ARG A 99 0.09 -5.01 22.04
CA ARG A 99 -0.90 -4.53 23.02
C ARG A 99 -2.30 -4.40 22.40
N GLY A 100 -2.48 -4.82 21.15
CA GLY A 100 -3.73 -4.73 20.41
C GLY A 100 -4.01 -3.34 19.83
N LYS A 101 -3.01 -2.44 19.78
CA LYS A 101 -3.17 -1.12 19.15
C LYS A 101 -2.88 -1.20 17.66
N ALA A 102 -3.82 -0.74 16.84
CA ALA A 102 -3.69 -0.69 15.40
C ALA A 102 -3.14 0.67 14.90
N PHE A 103 -2.36 0.62 13.83
CA PHE A 103 -1.73 1.76 13.17
C PHE A 103 -1.87 1.62 11.66
N LEU A 104 -2.20 2.72 10.99
CA LEU A 104 -2.21 2.78 9.53
C LEU A 104 -0.77 2.95 9.01
N PHE A 105 -0.34 2.06 8.13
CA PHE A 105 1.00 2.05 7.55
C PHE A 105 1.00 2.59 6.13
N ASP A 106 0.04 2.15 5.33
CA ASP A 106 -0.10 2.56 3.94
C ASP A 106 -1.55 2.49 3.46
N LEU A 107 -1.86 3.24 2.40
CA LEU A 107 -3.17 3.27 1.74
C LEU A 107 -2.99 3.13 0.23
N HIS A 108 -3.79 2.25 -0.36
CA HIS A 108 -3.78 1.98 -1.79
C HIS A 108 -5.18 2.11 -2.39
N PRO A 109 -5.30 2.53 -3.66
CA PRO A 109 -6.56 2.42 -4.40
C PRO A 109 -7.02 0.95 -4.48
N PHE A 110 -8.33 0.73 -4.37
CA PHE A 110 -8.90 -0.60 -4.48
C PHE A 110 -8.75 -1.15 -5.91
N GLY A 111 -8.26 -2.39 -6.04
CA GLY A 111 -8.09 -3.04 -7.35
C GLY A 111 -6.73 -2.79 -8.01
N GLU A 112 -5.93 -1.85 -7.52
CA GLU A 112 -4.62 -1.52 -8.10
C GLU A 112 -3.46 -2.18 -7.36
N SER A 113 -3.56 -2.36 -6.04
CA SER A 113 -2.52 -3.02 -5.24
C SER A 113 -2.62 -4.55 -5.27
N ASP A 114 -1.52 -5.25 -5.02
CA ASP A 114 -1.51 -6.72 -4.88
C ASP A 114 -2.57 -7.22 -3.86
N PRO A 115 -3.50 -8.11 -4.25
CA PRO A 115 -4.51 -8.64 -3.33
C PRO A 115 -3.99 -9.71 -2.35
N LEU A 116 -2.73 -10.15 -2.48
CA LEU A 116 -2.05 -11.11 -1.60
C LEU A 116 -2.78 -12.47 -1.51
N LEU A 117 -3.45 -12.74 -0.39
CA LEU A 117 -4.17 -14.00 -0.16
C LEU A 117 -5.57 -14.00 -0.77
N PHE A 118 -5.88 -13.04 -1.65
CA PHE A 118 -7.16 -12.91 -2.34
C PHE A 118 -6.96 -12.69 -3.85
N SER A 119 -8.07 -12.76 -4.59
CA SER A 119 -8.19 -12.17 -5.92
C SER A 119 -9.28 -11.09 -5.93
N TYR A 120 -9.12 -10.02 -6.70
CA TYR A 120 -10.20 -9.03 -6.88
C TYR A 120 -11.41 -9.59 -7.63
N SER A 121 -11.25 -10.68 -8.36
CA SER A 121 -12.32 -11.33 -9.11
C SER A 121 -13.16 -12.30 -8.26
N GLU A 122 -12.73 -12.63 -7.03
CA GLU A 122 -13.48 -13.52 -6.14
C GLU A 122 -14.27 -12.73 -5.06
N PRO A 123 -15.40 -13.28 -4.57
CA PRO A 123 -16.01 -12.77 -3.35
C PRO A 123 -15.06 -12.91 -2.15
N PRO A 124 -15.00 -11.93 -1.23
CA PRO A 124 -15.89 -10.76 -1.14
C PRO A 124 -15.38 -9.50 -1.87
N LEU A 125 -14.28 -9.58 -2.62
CA LEU A 125 -13.69 -8.41 -3.29
C LEU A 125 -14.40 -8.06 -4.62
N SER A 126 -14.96 -9.06 -5.30
CA SER A 126 -15.74 -8.88 -6.52
C SER A 126 -17.02 -8.07 -6.29
N ASP A 127 -17.62 -7.57 -7.37
CA ASP A 127 -18.92 -6.89 -7.30
C ASP A 127 -20.12 -7.84 -7.14
N THR A 128 -19.90 -9.14 -7.34
CA THR A 128 -20.92 -10.18 -7.23
C THR A 128 -21.25 -10.56 -5.79
N ALA A 129 -20.52 -10.04 -4.81
CA ALA A 129 -20.81 -10.29 -3.40
C ALA A 129 -22.14 -9.62 -3.01
N THR A 130 -23.14 -10.44 -2.67
CA THR A 130 -24.43 -9.98 -2.15
C THR A 130 -24.21 -9.06 -0.95
N ALA A 131 -24.85 -7.90 -0.96
CA ALA A 131 -24.79 -6.97 0.17
C ALA A 131 -25.27 -7.69 1.44
N SER A 132 -24.34 -8.01 2.34
CA SER A 132 -24.70 -8.36 3.72
C SER A 132 -25.33 -7.14 4.38
N ASN A 133 -26.26 -7.35 5.31
CA ASN A 133 -26.90 -6.27 6.05
C ASN A 133 -25.86 -5.29 6.59
N SER A 134 -26.15 -3.98 6.52
CA SER A 134 -25.23 -2.88 6.86
C SER A 134 -24.71 -2.90 8.30
N SER A 135 -25.39 -3.63 9.20
CA SER A 135 -25.01 -3.81 10.60
C SER A 135 -23.99 -4.94 10.84
N ASP A 136 -23.72 -5.79 9.85
CA ASP A 136 -22.77 -6.89 10.01
C ASP A 136 -21.31 -6.40 9.85
N ARG A 137 -20.58 -6.40 10.97
CA ARG A 137 -19.14 -6.08 11.02
C ARG A 137 -18.27 -7.27 10.63
N ASN A 138 -18.85 -8.41 10.27
CA ASN A 138 -18.12 -9.60 9.85
C ASN A 138 -17.45 -9.41 8.48
N PHE A 139 -16.28 -10.03 8.34
CA PHE A 139 -15.47 -9.98 7.14
C PHE A 139 -14.62 -11.24 7.01
N THR A 140 -14.20 -11.55 5.77
CA THR A 140 -13.35 -12.70 5.51
C THR A 140 -11.92 -12.39 5.93
N PHE A 141 -11.37 -13.14 6.88
CA PHE A 141 -9.97 -13.00 7.31
C PHE A 141 -9.18 -14.24 6.91
N ARG A 142 -8.14 -14.06 6.09
CA ARG A 142 -7.25 -15.14 5.64
C ARG A 142 -5.86 -14.99 6.25
N ILE A 143 -5.36 -16.07 6.84
CA ILE A 143 -3.98 -16.20 7.28
C ILE A 143 -3.38 -17.45 6.64
N ILE A 144 -2.05 -17.54 6.58
CA ILE A 144 -1.39 -18.78 6.15
C ILE A 144 -1.44 -19.72 7.35
N THR A 145 -2.05 -20.90 7.15
CA THR A 145 -2.28 -21.90 8.21
C THR A 145 -1.29 -23.05 8.19
N GLU A 146 -0.52 -23.21 7.12
CA GLU A 146 0.44 -24.29 6.95
C GLU A 146 1.76 -23.77 6.40
N GLN A 147 2.86 -24.36 6.85
CA GLN A 147 4.18 -24.08 6.30
C GLN A 147 4.29 -24.73 4.93
N ALA A 148 4.34 -23.92 3.87
CA ALA A 148 4.65 -24.43 2.54
C ALA A 148 6.01 -25.14 2.59
N GLN A 149 6.08 -26.38 2.08
CA GLN A 149 7.34 -27.06 1.83
C GLN A 149 8.14 -26.20 0.84
N GLU A 150 9.34 -25.81 1.25
CA GLU A 150 10.29 -24.91 0.59
C GLU A 150 10.01 -24.62 -0.89
N LEU A 151 9.23 -23.59 -1.16
CA LEU A 151 9.34 -22.82 -2.39
C LEU A 151 10.03 -21.50 -2.02
N PRO A 152 11.02 -21.04 -2.80
CA PRO A 152 11.60 -19.71 -2.59
C PRO A 152 10.43 -18.72 -2.57
N SER A 153 10.25 -18.01 -1.46
CA SER A 153 9.09 -17.15 -1.28
C SER A 153 9.01 -16.16 -2.44
N PHE A 154 8.01 -16.26 -3.31
CA PHE A 154 7.80 -15.27 -4.37
C PHE A 154 7.66 -13.84 -3.81
N TYR A 155 7.29 -13.72 -2.53
CA TYR A 155 7.11 -12.47 -1.78
C TYR A 155 8.39 -11.86 -1.17
N THR A 156 9.59 -12.42 -1.41
CA THR A 156 10.84 -11.72 -1.01
C THR A 156 11.21 -10.56 -1.94
N PHE A 157 10.49 -10.36 -3.05
CA PHE A 157 10.83 -9.30 -4.02
C PHE A 157 10.66 -7.87 -3.48
N ASP A 158 9.78 -7.65 -2.50
CA ASP A 158 9.60 -6.34 -1.84
C ASP A 158 10.60 -6.08 -0.70
N ARG A 159 11.44 -7.07 -0.36
CA ARG A 159 12.55 -6.82 0.57
C ARG A 159 13.69 -6.22 -0.25
N LEU A 160 13.97 -4.93 -0.02
CA LEU A 160 15.26 -4.35 -0.37
C LEU A 160 16.35 -5.38 -0.05
N PRO A 161 17.27 -5.66 -0.99
CA PRO A 161 18.29 -6.69 -0.79
C PRO A 161 19.00 -6.45 0.53
N GLN A 162 18.91 -7.42 1.44
CA GLN A 162 19.78 -7.43 2.59
C GLN A 162 21.19 -7.73 2.08
N GLU A 163 21.97 -6.65 2.03
CA GLU A 163 23.39 -6.55 1.67
C GLU A 163 23.68 -6.67 0.16
N LYS A 164 24.46 -5.79 -0.48
CA LYS A 164 25.61 -4.98 -0.05
C LYS A 164 25.53 -3.63 -0.77
N HIS A 165 26.18 -2.59 -0.24
CA HIS A 165 26.24 -1.20 -0.77
C HIS A 165 25.14 -0.23 -0.31
N VAL A 166 24.96 -0.08 1.00
CA VAL A 166 24.39 1.15 1.55
C VAL A 166 25.48 2.22 1.48
N VAL A 167 25.28 3.25 0.64
CA VAL A 167 26.08 4.48 0.70
C VAL A 167 25.66 5.19 1.98
N ASP A 168 26.59 5.38 2.91
CA ASP A 168 26.33 6.10 4.16
C ASP A 168 26.09 7.59 3.86
N LEU A 169 24.85 8.03 3.99
CA LEU A 169 24.38 9.39 3.73
C LEU A 169 24.14 10.16 5.03
N THR A 170 24.91 9.87 6.08
CA THR A 170 24.74 10.46 7.42
C THR A 170 25.16 11.93 7.55
N SER A 171 25.68 12.56 6.50
CA SER A 171 25.98 14.01 6.48
C SER A 171 25.35 14.73 5.30
N ALA A 172 25.03 16.01 5.49
CA ALA A 172 24.47 16.86 4.43
C ALA A 172 25.40 16.90 3.19
N GLU A 173 26.71 16.91 3.40
CA GLU A 173 27.69 16.84 2.31
C GLU A 173 27.65 15.50 1.53
N ALA A 174 27.34 14.39 2.20
CA ALA A 174 27.20 13.10 1.54
C ALA A 174 25.94 13.04 0.66
N ILE A 175 24.86 13.69 1.09
CA ILE A 175 23.60 13.79 0.35
C ILE A 175 23.79 14.65 -0.90
N GLU A 176 24.44 15.81 -0.78
CA GLU A 176 24.70 16.69 -1.94
C GLU A 176 25.56 15.99 -2.99
N ARG A 177 26.63 15.29 -2.59
CA ARG A 177 27.48 14.52 -3.50
C ARG A 177 26.73 13.39 -4.23
N ALA A 178 25.77 12.74 -3.57
CA ALA A 178 24.96 11.70 -4.19
C ALA A 178 23.97 12.29 -5.21
N ILE A 179 23.43 13.48 -4.96
CA ILE A 179 22.54 14.19 -5.90
C ILE A 179 23.31 14.62 -7.17
N ASP A 180 24.52 15.15 -7.01
CA ASP A 180 25.34 15.58 -8.16
C ASP A 180 25.83 14.39 -9.00
N ALA A 181 26.24 13.29 -8.35
CA ALA A 181 26.63 12.08 -9.06
C ALA A 181 25.49 11.42 -9.84
N ALA A 182 24.25 11.56 -9.36
CA ALA A 182 23.06 11.08 -10.06
C ALA A 182 22.72 11.95 -11.28
N ARG A 183 22.98 13.27 -11.21
CA ARG A 183 22.81 14.18 -12.37
C ARG A 183 23.85 13.92 -13.46
N ASP A 184 25.08 13.59 -13.07
CA ASP A 184 26.19 13.37 -14.01
C ASP A 184 26.27 11.92 -14.54
N GLY A 185 25.37 11.03 -14.11
CA GLY A 185 25.35 9.63 -14.54
C GLY A 185 26.53 8.78 -14.01
N LYS A 186 27.21 9.23 -12.94
CA LYS A 186 28.44 8.61 -12.39
C LYS A 186 28.25 7.88 -11.06
N MET A 187 27.05 7.37 -10.80
CA MET A 187 26.71 6.66 -9.55
C MET A 187 27.62 5.46 -9.23
N GLY A 188 28.22 4.82 -10.24
CA GLY A 188 29.16 3.71 -10.04
C GLY A 188 30.54 4.10 -9.48
N GLU A 189 30.90 5.38 -9.48
CA GLU A 189 32.22 5.86 -9.02
C GLU A 189 32.25 6.17 -7.51
N LEU A 190 31.13 6.60 -6.92
CA LEU A 190 31.00 6.75 -5.45
C LEU A 190 31.17 5.42 -4.72
N GLN A 191 30.80 4.31 -5.35
CA GLN A 191 30.86 2.97 -4.78
C GLN A 191 32.29 2.42 -4.61
N LYS A 192 33.29 2.98 -5.30
CA LYS A 192 34.67 2.47 -5.29
C LYS A 192 35.57 3.10 -4.22
N ARG A 193 35.15 4.20 -3.57
CA ARG A 193 35.98 4.94 -2.61
C ARG A 193 35.80 4.53 -1.15
N THR A 194 34.70 3.86 -0.80
CA THR A 194 34.39 3.47 0.59
C THR A 194 34.89 2.07 0.97
N THR A 195 35.54 1.33 0.06
CA THR A 195 36.15 0.01 0.35
C THR A 195 37.66 0.09 0.65
N LYS A 196 38.20 1.29 0.89
CA LYS A 196 39.53 1.49 1.46
C LYS A 196 39.44 2.34 2.74
N SER A 197 39.06 1.70 3.84
CA SER A 197 39.65 1.90 5.16
C SER A 197 39.28 0.75 6.08
#